data_AF-A0A964J2N8-F1
#
_entry.id   AF-A0A964J2N8-F1
#
_cell.length_a   1.000
_cell.length_b   1.000
_cell.length_c   1.000
_cell.angle_alpha   90.00
_cell.angle_beta   90.00
_cell.angle_gamma   90.00
#
_symmetry.space_group_name_H-M   'P 1'
#
loop_
_entity.id
_entity.type
_entity.pdbx_description
1 polymer ?
#
loop_
_entity_poly.entity_id
_entity_poly.type
_entity_poly.pdbx_seq_one_letter_code
_entity_poly.pdbx_strand_id
1 'polypeptide(L)'
;MSADGPDKSAFAAEISARTDAYFNRTRAVVAHFGDKRVTYAVFLRRPVISAPRLMLDWLAEVARARAEKFDVELMYPEGAWVGAGEPLVYISGSMAALSDLETILLQKIGATCVAAHNAYQMSLALPEAMFLAMEARHCAGREMQDMMGYAAAIGSNAAKAEGAKGFFGNANDFTAHWFGNAHGMGTMPHSLIGYAGSTVRAAEMFHATFPNEPMTVLVDYFGREITDALAVCARFPELAAQGKLAFRLDTHGGRFLEGLDPAESYAVLERRAPGAIRRHRSETELRYLVGTGVSAAAIWHTRDALNSAGYPNTRIVASSGFSVDKCRVMADAKAPIDIVGTGSFIPEVWTETYATADIVAYDDVPMVKIGREFLLRKNGERRRS
;
A
#
# COMPACT_ATOMS: atom_id res chain seq x y z
N MET A 1 13.49 -21.40 -21.69
CA MET A 1 12.94 -21.67 -23.03
C MET A 1 11.42 -21.58 -22.87
N SER A 2 10.67 -20.62 -23.39
CA SER A 2 10.79 -19.80 -24.60
C SER A 2 11.25 -18.36 -24.37
N ALA A 3 12.10 -17.88 -25.28
CA ALA A 3 12.64 -16.52 -25.35
C ALA A 3 12.03 -15.79 -26.55
N ASP A 4 10.70 -15.74 -26.64
CA ASP A 4 10.00 -14.88 -27.58
C ASP A 4 9.30 -13.78 -26.77
N GLY A 5 9.76 -12.55 -26.94
CA GLY A 5 9.02 -11.38 -26.48
C GLY A 5 7.66 -11.30 -27.18
N PRO A 6 6.75 -10.43 -26.71
CA PRO A 6 5.43 -10.31 -27.33
C PRO A 6 5.55 -10.03 -28.83
N ASP A 7 4.72 -10.71 -29.64
CA ASP A 7 4.58 -10.42 -31.05
C ASP A 7 4.31 -8.91 -31.22
N LYS A 8 5.22 -8.22 -31.92
CA LYS A 8 5.18 -6.77 -32.09
C LYS A 8 3.85 -6.30 -32.69
N SER A 9 3.24 -7.12 -33.55
CA SER A 9 1.93 -6.82 -34.15
C SER A 9 0.82 -6.91 -33.11
N ALA A 10 0.81 -7.96 -32.30
CA ALA A 10 -0.15 -8.14 -31.22
C ALA A 10 -0.02 -7.05 -30.14
N PHE A 11 1.20 -6.65 -29.77
CA PHE A 11 1.44 -5.60 -28.78
C PHE A 11 0.96 -4.23 -29.25
N ALA A 12 1.22 -3.86 -30.51
CA ALA A 12 0.69 -2.63 -31.08
C ALA A 12 -0.84 -2.63 -31.17
N ALA A 13 -1.45 -3.76 -31.53
CA ALA A 13 -2.90 -3.93 -31.55
C ALA A 13 -3.52 -3.80 -30.14
N GLU A 14 -2.86 -4.34 -29.12
CA GLU A 14 -3.30 -4.22 -27.72
C GLU A 14 -3.33 -2.74 -27.27
N ILE A 15 -2.26 -1.99 -27.54
CA ILE A 15 -2.21 -0.55 -27.21
C ILE A 15 -3.37 0.18 -27.91
N SER A 16 -3.53 -0.04 -29.22
CA SER A 16 -4.60 0.60 -29.98
C SER A 16 -6.00 0.24 -29.46
N ALA A 17 -6.19 -1.00 -28.96
CA ALA A 17 -7.48 -1.46 -28.46
C ALA A 17 -7.83 -0.92 -27.06
N ARG A 18 -6.82 -0.60 -26.24
CA ARG A 18 -7.01 -0.14 -24.85
C ARG A 18 -6.96 1.38 -24.70
N THR A 19 -6.39 2.09 -25.66
CA THR A 19 -6.28 3.54 -25.66
C THR A 19 -7.58 4.22 -26.09
N ASP A 20 -7.88 5.38 -25.49
CA ASP A 20 -9.06 6.16 -25.84
C ASP A 20 -9.06 6.52 -27.33
N ALA A 21 -10.18 6.30 -28.01
CA ALA A 21 -10.26 6.34 -29.48
C ALA A 21 -9.78 7.67 -30.10
N TYR A 22 -9.88 8.78 -29.37
CA TYR A 22 -9.43 10.07 -29.87
C TYR A 22 -7.91 10.15 -29.99
N PHE A 23 -7.13 9.46 -29.16
CA PHE A 23 -5.67 9.41 -29.27
C PHE A 23 -5.22 8.63 -30.51
N ASN A 24 -5.90 7.53 -30.83
CA ASN A 24 -5.66 6.79 -32.07
C ASN A 24 -5.95 7.66 -33.30
N ARG A 25 -7.04 8.44 -33.26
CA ARG A 25 -7.38 9.41 -34.33
C ARG A 25 -6.33 10.52 -34.41
N THR A 26 -5.88 11.07 -33.29
CA THR A 26 -4.81 12.08 -33.23
C THR A 26 -3.53 11.55 -33.86
N ARG A 27 -3.11 10.32 -33.53
CA ARG A 27 -1.95 9.67 -34.14
C ARG A 27 -2.08 9.62 -35.68
N ALA A 28 -3.24 9.21 -36.20
CA ALA A 28 -3.49 9.15 -37.64
C ALA A 28 -3.47 10.55 -38.30
N VAL A 29 -4.04 11.56 -37.63
CA VAL A 29 -4.01 12.96 -38.09
C VAL A 29 -2.57 13.47 -38.16
N VAL A 30 -1.77 13.28 -37.11
CA VAL A 30 -0.37 13.70 -37.07
C VAL A 30 0.46 12.99 -38.15
N ALA A 31 0.26 11.68 -38.34
CA ALA A 31 0.94 10.93 -39.40
C ALA A 31 0.58 11.44 -40.82
N HIS A 32 -0.62 11.98 -41.00
CA HIS A 32 -1.06 12.53 -42.29
C HIS A 32 -0.57 13.96 -42.54
N PHE A 33 -0.65 14.84 -41.54
CA PHE A 33 -0.34 16.26 -41.68
C PHE A 33 1.12 16.64 -41.38
N GLY A 34 1.91 15.69 -40.87
CA GLY A 34 3.31 15.89 -40.51
C GLY A 34 3.51 15.77 -39.00
N ASP A 35 4.55 15.03 -38.64
CA ASP A 35 4.90 14.77 -37.25
C ASP A 35 5.64 15.95 -36.61
N LYS A 36 5.58 16.03 -35.28
CA LYS A 36 6.32 17.00 -34.48
C LYS A 36 6.98 16.30 -33.32
N ARG A 37 8.10 16.85 -32.86
CA ARG A 37 8.62 16.46 -31.55
C ARG A 37 7.81 17.17 -30.48
N VAL A 38 7.26 16.43 -29.53
CA VAL A 38 6.50 16.99 -28.40
C VAL A 38 7.13 16.62 -27.08
N THR A 39 6.89 17.43 -26.06
CA THR A 39 7.26 17.13 -24.67
C THR A 39 6.00 17.08 -23.82
N TYR A 40 5.67 15.92 -23.28
CA TYR A 40 4.63 15.73 -22.27
C TYR A 40 5.18 16.00 -20.88
N ALA A 41 4.40 16.64 -20.02
CA ALA A 41 4.61 16.68 -18.58
C ALA A 41 3.56 15.81 -17.90
N VAL A 42 3.98 14.83 -17.09
CA VAL A 42 3.09 13.93 -16.34
C VAL A 42 3.14 14.28 -14.86
N PHE A 43 1.97 14.47 -14.24
CA PHE A 43 1.87 14.91 -12.84
C PHE A 43 0.58 14.40 -12.17
N LEU A 44 0.54 14.49 -10.83
CA LEU A 44 -0.67 14.27 -10.03
C LEU A 44 -1.09 15.56 -9.33
N ARG A 45 -2.38 15.66 -8.98
CA ARG A 45 -2.97 16.87 -8.36
C ARG A 45 -2.96 16.84 -6.83
N ARG A 46 -2.22 15.90 -6.24
CA ARG A 46 -2.02 15.74 -4.80
C ARG A 46 -0.57 15.36 -4.52
N PRO A 47 -0.08 15.52 -3.28
CA PRO A 47 1.22 15.00 -2.90
C PRO A 47 1.27 13.47 -3.01
N VAL A 48 2.38 12.93 -3.47
CA VAL A 48 2.61 11.49 -3.64
C VAL A 48 4.05 11.09 -3.30
N ILE A 49 4.29 9.79 -3.24
CA ILE A 49 5.62 9.20 -3.37
C ILE A 49 5.78 8.75 -4.82
N SER A 50 6.90 9.11 -5.45
CA SER A 50 7.21 8.75 -6.84
C SER A 50 7.36 7.23 -6.97
N ALA A 51 6.50 6.59 -7.77
CA ALA A 51 6.55 5.16 -8.09
C ALA A 51 6.42 4.93 -9.61
N PRO A 52 7.42 5.37 -10.42
CA PRO A 52 7.29 5.46 -11.86
C PRO A 52 7.69 4.18 -12.60
N ARG A 53 8.35 3.21 -11.95
CA ARG A 53 9.06 2.12 -12.62
C ARG A 53 8.19 1.31 -13.57
N LEU A 54 6.98 0.90 -13.16
CA LEU A 54 6.08 0.14 -14.02
C LEU A 54 5.69 0.90 -15.30
N MET A 55 5.56 2.22 -15.21
CA MET A 55 5.30 3.08 -16.35
C MET A 55 6.55 3.24 -17.23
N LEU A 56 7.73 3.41 -16.63
CA LEU A 56 9.01 3.53 -17.35
C LEU A 56 9.39 2.24 -18.08
N ASP A 57 9.24 1.09 -17.43
CA ASP A 57 9.54 -0.22 -18.02
C ASP A 57 8.62 -0.50 -19.22
N TRP A 58 7.32 -0.20 -19.08
CA TRP A 58 6.37 -0.30 -20.18
C TRP A 58 6.69 0.67 -21.32
N LEU A 59 7.04 1.93 -21.02
CA LEU A 59 7.42 2.91 -22.03
C LEU A 59 8.68 2.48 -22.80
N ALA A 60 9.66 1.89 -22.13
CA ALA A 60 10.87 1.33 -22.74
C ALA A 60 10.55 0.11 -23.64
N GLU A 61 9.61 -0.73 -23.24
CA GLU A 61 9.09 -1.82 -24.08
C GLU A 61 8.44 -1.28 -25.37
N VAL A 62 7.60 -0.26 -25.25
CA VAL A 62 6.97 0.41 -26.39
C VAL A 62 8.01 1.01 -27.33
N ALA A 63 9.00 1.72 -26.80
CA ALA A 63 10.09 2.30 -27.60
C ALA A 63 10.82 1.23 -28.42
N ARG A 64 11.18 0.10 -27.80
CA ARG A 64 11.81 -1.05 -28.49
C ARG A 64 10.90 -1.68 -29.54
N ALA A 65 9.63 -1.86 -29.23
CA ALA A 65 8.67 -2.47 -30.15
C ALA A 65 8.44 -1.60 -31.40
N ARG A 66 8.41 -0.28 -31.23
CA ARG A 66 8.22 0.70 -32.31
C ARG A 66 9.51 1.08 -33.03
N ALA A 67 10.68 0.67 -32.53
CA ALA A 67 11.99 1.17 -32.97
C ALA A 67 12.09 2.71 -32.90
N GLU A 68 11.48 3.28 -31.85
CA GLU A 68 11.43 4.71 -31.56
C GLU A 68 12.33 5.07 -30.40
N LYS A 69 12.72 6.35 -30.31
CA LYS A 69 13.44 6.89 -29.15
C LYS A 69 12.56 7.89 -28.41
N PHE A 70 12.34 7.65 -27.13
CA PHE A 70 11.73 8.59 -26.21
C PHE A 70 12.78 9.10 -25.23
N ASP A 71 12.89 10.42 -25.09
CA ASP A 71 13.73 11.04 -24.07
C ASP A 71 12.90 11.23 -22.82
N VAL A 72 13.32 10.61 -21.71
CA VAL A 72 12.61 10.62 -20.44
C VAL A 72 13.43 11.36 -19.40
N GLU A 73 12.90 12.46 -18.87
CA GLU A 73 13.50 13.21 -17.77
C GLU A 73 12.65 13.02 -16.52
N LEU A 74 13.11 12.13 -15.64
CA LEU A 74 12.48 11.89 -14.35
C LEU A 74 12.91 12.99 -13.36
N MET A 75 11.95 13.78 -12.89
CA MET A 75 12.21 14.91 -11.99
C MET A 75 12.38 14.46 -10.54
N TYR A 76 11.70 13.37 -10.17
CA TYR A 76 11.71 12.80 -8.82
C TYR A 76 12.03 11.31 -8.89
N PRO A 77 13.17 10.86 -8.33
CA PRO A 77 13.52 9.45 -8.34
C PRO A 77 12.48 8.63 -7.59
N GLU A 78 12.43 7.33 -7.86
CA GLU A 78 11.55 6.40 -7.15
C GLU A 78 11.74 6.50 -5.62
N GLY A 79 10.64 6.58 -4.88
CA GLY A 79 10.64 6.78 -3.42
C GLY A 79 10.69 8.24 -2.97
N ALA A 80 10.93 9.21 -3.85
CA ALA A 80 10.95 10.62 -3.48
C ALA A 80 9.54 11.20 -3.29
N TRP A 81 9.41 12.18 -2.39
CA TRP A 81 8.21 12.99 -2.25
C TRP A 81 8.03 13.92 -3.45
N VAL A 82 6.79 14.03 -3.93
CA VAL A 82 6.40 14.91 -5.05
C VAL A 82 5.25 15.79 -4.62
N GLY A 83 5.38 17.11 -4.83
CA GLY A 83 4.32 18.06 -4.51
C GLY A 83 3.12 17.97 -5.45
N ALA A 84 1.97 18.46 -4.97
CA ALA A 84 0.77 18.53 -5.80
C ALA A 84 1.00 19.44 -7.01
N GLY A 85 0.71 18.93 -8.20
CA GLY A 85 0.90 19.66 -9.46
C GLY A 85 2.37 19.71 -9.94
N GLU A 86 3.31 19.13 -9.21
CA GLU A 86 4.70 19.09 -9.67
C GLU A 86 4.88 18.03 -10.77
N PRO A 87 5.53 18.37 -11.90
CA PRO A 87 5.85 17.40 -12.94
C PRO A 87 6.73 16.27 -12.40
N LEU A 88 6.22 15.04 -12.42
CA LEU A 88 6.96 13.86 -11.98
C LEU A 88 7.96 13.43 -13.05
N VAL A 89 7.54 13.46 -14.31
CA VAL A 89 8.36 13.07 -15.47
C VAL A 89 8.00 13.92 -16.68
N TYR A 90 9.01 14.28 -17.47
CA TYR A 90 8.84 14.78 -18.82
C TYR A 90 9.21 13.69 -19.84
N ILE A 91 8.40 13.54 -20.87
CA ILE A 91 8.58 12.54 -21.92
C ILE A 91 8.55 13.25 -23.27
N SER A 92 9.64 13.15 -24.02
CA SER A 92 9.77 13.81 -25.32
C SER A 92 10.01 12.83 -26.45
N GLY A 93 9.41 13.08 -27.62
CA GLY A 93 9.54 12.21 -28.78
C GLY A 93 8.57 12.59 -29.91
N SER A 94 8.45 11.71 -30.91
CA SER A 94 7.46 11.85 -31.99
C SER A 94 6.05 11.93 -31.39
N MET A 95 5.28 12.94 -31.82
CA MET A 95 3.89 13.10 -31.40
C MET A 95 3.05 11.92 -31.88
N ALA A 96 3.25 11.46 -33.12
CA ALA A 96 2.59 10.26 -33.61
C ALA A 96 2.93 9.03 -32.77
N ALA A 97 4.18 8.88 -32.32
CA ALA A 97 4.63 7.74 -31.53
C ALA A 97 4.24 7.80 -30.04
N LEU A 98 3.90 8.96 -29.50
CA LEU A 98 3.50 9.13 -28.10
C LEU A 98 1.98 9.25 -27.91
N SER A 99 1.25 9.73 -28.93
CA SER A 99 -0.17 10.11 -28.80
C SER A 99 -1.06 8.99 -28.23
N ASP A 100 -0.88 7.75 -28.69
CA ASP A 100 -1.71 6.61 -28.29
C ASP A 100 -1.23 5.90 -27.01
N LEU A 101 -0.26 6.46 -26.30
CA LEU A 101 0.29 5.85 -25.08
C LEU A 101 -0.32 6.41 -23.80
N GLU A 102 -0.93 7.60 -23.86
CA GLU A 102 -1.32 8.37 -22.68
C GLU A 102 -2.26 7.59 -21.74
N THR A 103 -3.33 6.98 -22.26
CA THR A 103 -4.31 6.23 -21.46
C THR A 103 -3.64 5.16 -20.58
N ILE A 104 -2.78 4.32 -21.17
CA ILE A 104 -2.14 3.19 -20.48
C ILE A 104 -0.99 3.69 -19.59
N LEU A 105 -0.24 4.69 -20.04
CA LEU A 105 0.84 5.32 -19.28
C LEU A 105 0.33 5.84 -17.94
N LEU A 106 -0.79 6.59 -17.96
CA LEU A 106 -1.38 7.18 -16.77
C LEU A 106 -1.94 6.13 -15.80
N GLN A 107 -2.49 5.03 -16.32
CA GLN A 107 -2.91 3.88 -15.51
C GLN A 107 -1.75 3.30 -14.69
N LYS A 108 -0.55 3.24 -15.26
CA LYS A 108 0.63 2.60 -14.64
C LYS A 108 1.35 3.45 -13.59
N ILE A 109 1.10 4.76 -13.54
CA ILE A 109 1.78 5.69 -12.61
C ILE A 109 0.86 6.27 -11.54
N GLY A 110 -0.43 6.47 -11.87
CA GLY A 110 -1.34 7.22 -11.02
C GLY A 110 -1.60 6.51 -9.69
N ALA A 111 -2.15 5.30 -9.77
CA ALA A 111 -2.53 4.51 -8.59
C ALA A 111 -1.31 4.06 -7.78
N THR A 112 -0.18 3.75 -8.42
CA THR A 112 1.06 3.32 -7.74
C THR A 112 1.63 4.44 -6.87
N CYS A 113 1.69 5.68 -7.38
CA CYS A 113 2.18 6.83 -6.62
C CYS A 113 1.30 7.15 -5.40
N VAL A 114 -0.03 7.06 -5.55
CA VAL A 114 -0.96 7.29 -4.43
C VAL A 114 -0.87 6.18 -3.39
N ALA A 115 -0.86 4.91 -3.83
CA ALA A 115 -0.73 3.77 -2.92
C ALA A 115 0.61 3.75 -2.18
N ALA A 116 1.71 4.12 -2.86
CA ALA A 116 3.02 4.28 -2.24
C ALA A 116 3.00 5.38 -1.17
N HIS A 117 2.33 6.50 -1.45
CA HIS A 117 2.16 7.56 -0.46
C HIS A 117 1.35 7.09 0.76
N ASN A 118 0.30 6.31 0.57
CA ASN A 118 -0.48 5.76 1.68
C ASN A 118 0.35 4.77 2.53
N ALA A 119 1.08 3.85 1.90
CA ALA A 119 1.96 2.91 2.59
C ALA A 119 3.07 3.63 3.37
N TYR A 120 3.64 4.69 2.80
CA TYR A 120 4.60 5.58 3.45
C TYR A 120 3.99 6.25 4.70
N GLN A 121 2.82 6.87 4.57
CA GLN A 121 2.14 7.55 5.67
C GLN A 121 1.73 6.61 6.80
N MET A 122 1.26 5.41 6.47
CA MET A 122 0.94 4.36 7.45
C MET A 122 2.19 3.94 8.23
N SER A 123 3.30 3.72 7.52
CA SER A 123 4.58 3.31 8.12
C SER A 123 5.14 4.39 9.05
N LEU A 124 5.08 5.67 8.65
CA LEU A 124 5.53 6.78 9.50
C LEU A 124 4.61 7.06 10.68
N ALA A 125 3.31 6.79 10.57
CA ALA A 125 2.40 6.92 11.69
C ALA A 125 2.71 5.90 12.80
N LEU A 126 3.16 4.69 12.44
CA LEU A 126 3.54 3.64 13.39
C LEU A 126 4.99 3.17 13.12
N PRO A 127 6.01 4.01 13.41
CA PRO A 127 7.38 3.75 12.97
C PRO A 127 7.98 2.47 13.58
N GLU A 128 7.51 2.09 14.77
CA GLU A 128 7.94 0.89 15.47
C GLU A 128 7.21 -0.39 15.07
N ALA A 129 6.09 -0.29 14.34
CA ALA A 129 5.35 -1.44 13.86
C ALA A 129 5.88 -1.89 12.50
N MET A 130 5.91 -3.20 12.27
CA MET A 130 6.14 -3.76 10.95
C MET A 130 4.83 -3.93 10.19
N PHE A 131 4.84 -3.86 8.86
CA PHE A 131 3.64 -3.99 8.04
C PHE A 131 3.71 -5.20 7.09
N LEU A 132 2.60 -5.93 6.96
CA LEU A 132 2.45 -7.01 5.98
C LEU A 132 1.34 -6.65 4.99
N ALA A 133 1.66 -6.62 3.70
CA ALA A 133 0.72 -6.28 2.64
C ALA A 133 -0.28 -7.42 2.40
N MET A 134 -1.58 -7.15 2.57
CA MET A 134 -2.69 -8.11 2.47
C MET A 134 -3.79 -7.63 1.50
N GLU A 135 -3.38 -6.90 0.47
CA GLU A 135 -4.21 -6.18 -0.49
C GLU A 135 -4.75 -7.03 -1.64
N ALA A 136 -4.09 -8.15 -1.96
CA ALA A 136 -4.35 -8.94 -3.16
C ALA A 136 -5.83 -9.29 -3.39
N ARG A 137 -6.56 -9.65 -2.32
CA ARG A 137 -7.99 -9.99 -2.38
C ARG A 137 -8.92 -8.80 -2.65
N HIS A 138 -8.42 -7.57 -2.56
CA HIS A 138 -9.16 -6.34 -2.88
C HIS A 138 -8.80 -5.79 -4.27
N CYS A 139 -7.84 -6.41 -4.97
CA CYS A 139 -7.40 -5.95 -6.27
C CYS A 139 -8.35 -6.44 -7.38
N ALA A 140 -8.64 -5.57 -8.34
CA ALA A 140 -9.43 -5.88 -9.53
C ALA A 140 -8.60 -6.65 -10.58
N GLY A 141 -8.05 -7.79 -10.18
CA GLY A 141 -7.22 -8.65 -11.03
C GLY A 141 -5.71 -8.48 -10.85
N ARG A 142 -4.97 -9.27 -11.63
CA ARG A 142 -3.53 -9.47 -11.48
C ARG A 142 -2.70 -8.20 -11.66
N GLU A 143 -3.03 -7.37 -12.65
CA GLU A 143 -2.27 -6.14 -12.93
C GLU A 143 -2.35 -5.18 -11.72
N MET A 144 -3.54 -4.98 -11.16
CA MET A 144 -3.71 -4.16 -9.96
C MET A 144 -2.96 -4.77 -8.76
N GLN A 145 -2.99 -6.09 -8.58
CA GLN A 145 -2.24 -6.75 -7.50
C GLN A 145 -0.74 -6.46 -7.60
N ASP A 146 -0.16 -6.57 -8.80
CA ASP A 146 1.26 -6.29 -9.01
C ASP A 146 1.60 -4.82 -8.73
N MET A 147 0.77 -3.90 -9.25
CA MET A 147 0.91 -2.46 -9.01
C MET A 147 0.85 -2.10 -7.52
N MET A 148 -0.08 -2.70 -6.77
CA MET A 148 -0.25 -2.40 -5.34
C MET A 148 0.88 -3.00 -4.50
N GLY A 149 1.35 -4.21 -4.83
CA GLY A 149 2.52 -4.82 -4.19
C GLY A 149 3.79 -3.98 -4.41
N TYR A 150 4.03 -3.57 -5.65
CA TYR A 150 5.11 -2.63 -6.01
C TYR A 150 4.99 -1.32 -5.21
N ALA A 151 3.82 -0.69 -5.21
CA ALA A 151 3.60 0.58 -4.52
C ALA A 151 3.85 0.49 -3.00
N ALA A 152 3.39 -0.58 -2.35
CA ALA A 152 3.64 -0.81 -0.93
C ALA A 152 5.14 -0.94 -0.62
N ALA A 153 5.91 -1.63 -1.48
CA ALA A 153 7.35 -1.74 -1.33
C ALA A 153 8.05 -0.37 -1.46
N ILE A 154 7.68 0.44 -2.46
CA ILE A 154 8.27 1.78 -2.65
C ILE A 154 7.94 2.72 -1.49
N GLY A 155 6.66 2.80 -1.10
CA GLY A 155 6.23 3.59 0.04
C GLY A 155 6.92 3.16 1.35
N SER A 156 7.09 1.85 1.53
CA SER A 156 7.84 1.32 2.66
C SER A 156 9.32 1.72 2.63
N ASN A 157 9.98 1.67 1.49
CA ASN A 157 11.41 2.00 1.41
C ASN A 157 11.65 3.49 1.70
N ALA A 158 10.76 4.36 1.21
CA ALA A 158 10.75 5.77 1.56
C ALA A 158 10.60 5.98 3.08
N ALA A 159 9.68 5.26 3.72
CA ALA A 159 9.48 5.38 5.17
C ALA A 159 10.65 4.81 5.98
N LYS A 160 11.29 3.73 5.51
CA LYS A 160 12.50 3.15 6.11
C LYS A 160 13.68 4.12 6.09
N ALA A 161 13.82 4.90 5.02
CA ALA A 161 14.84 5.95 4.94
C ALA A 161 14.66 7.03 6.01
N GLU A 162 13.45 7.17 6.56
CA GLU A 162 13.10 8.10 7.64
C GLU A 162 12.97 7.42 9.02
N GLY A 163 13.39 6.15 9.14
CA GLY A 163 13.49 5.46 10.42
C GLY A 163 12.29 4.59 10.82
N ALA A 164 11.25 4.45 9.97
CA ALA A 164 10.19 3.47 10.21
C ALA A 164 10.64 2.04 9.86
N LYS A 165 10.06 1.01 10.49
CA LYS A 165 10.29 -0.38 10.07
C LYS A 165 9.63 -0.72 8.73
N GLY A 166 8.47 -0.10 8.46
CA GLY A 166 7.75 -0.21 7.18
C GLY A 166 7.21 -1.62 6.87
N PHE A 167 6.89 -1.85 5.59
CA PHE A 167 6.46 -3.14 5.10
C PHE A 167 7.65 -4.09 4.91
N PHE A 168 7.53 -5.31 5.45
CA PHE A 168 8.57 -6.34 5.35
C PHE A 168 8.21 -7.47 4.37
N GLY A 169 6.98 -7.48 3.86
CA GLY A 169 6.52 -8.50 2.94
C GLY A 169 5.04 -8.34 2.58
N ASN A 170 4.52 -9.36 1.91
CA ASN A 170 3.14 -9.47 1.46
C ASN A 170 2.61 -10.89 1.69
N ALA A 171 1.33 -11.11 1.39
CA ALA A 171 0.65 -12.38 1.65
C ALA A 171 0.72 -13.46 0.56
N ASN A 172 1.42 -13.22 -0.56
CA ASN A 172 1.42 -14.15 -1.71
C ASN A 172 2.76 -14.20 -2.46
N ASP A 173 3.05 -15.30 -3.13
CA ASP A 173 4.32 -15.46 -3.86
C ASP A 173 4.43 -14.53 -5.08
N PHE A 174 3.31 -14.18 -5.71
CA PHE A 174 3.30 -13.41 -6.95
C PHE A 174 3.96 -12.03 -6.79
N THR A 175 3.70 -11.33 -5.67
CA THR A 175 4.28 -9.99 -5.39
C THR A 175 5.37 -10.00 -4.32
N ALA A 176 5.84 -11.16 -3.86
CA ALA A 176 6.87 -11.27 -2.82
C ALA A 176 8.22 -10.65 -3.22
N HIS A 177 8.55 -10.76 -4.51
CA HIS A 177 9.79 -10.23 -5.07
C HIS A 177 9.96 -8.72 -4.89
N TRP A 178 8.87 -7.94 -4.81
CA TRP A 178 8.93 -6.50 -4.55
C TRP A 178 9.52 -6.16 -3.18
N PHE A 179 9.41 -7.08 -2.22
CA PHE A 179 9.93 -6.93 -0.85
C PHE A 179 11.28 -7.63 -0.66
N GLY A 180 11.86 -8.21 -1.71
CA GLY A 180 13.07 -9.03 -1.61
C GLY A 180 12.85 -10.43 -1.03
N ASN A 181 11.60 -10.90 -0.98
CA ASN A 181 11.24 -12.20 -0.44
C ASN A 181 10.99 -13.22 -1.57
N ALA A 182 11.31 -14.50 -1.30
CA ALA A 182 11.03 -15.59 -2.23
C ALA A 182 9.56 -16.05 -2.19
N HIS A 183 8.91 -15.92 -1.03
CA HIS A 183 7.55 -16.38 -0.78
C HIS A 183 6.74 -15.33 -0.04
N GLY A 184 5.42 -15.41 -0.19
CA GLY A 184 4.47 -14.69 0.63
C GLY A 184 4.48 -15.19 2.08
N MET A 185 4.01 -14.36 2.99
CA MET A 185 3.94 -14.63 4.42
C MET A 185 2.49 -14.67 4.88
N GLY A 186 2.16 -15.52 5.85
CA GLY A 186 0.78 -15.70 6.27
C GLY A 186 0.64 -16.12 7.71
N THR A 187 -0.57 -15.96 8.22
CA THR A 187 -0.99 -16.50 9.51
C THR A 187 -2.00 -17.63 9.27
N MET A 188 -2.47 -18.27 10.33
CA MET A 188 -3.65 -19.13 10.21
C MET A 188 -4.92 -18.31 9.92
N PRO A 189 -5.80 -18.78 9.00
CA PRO A 189 -7.11 -18.16 8.74
C PRO A 189 -8.19 -18.65 9.72
N HIS A 190 -9.31 -17.91 9.82
CA HIS A 190 -10.48 -18.32 10.61
C HIS A 190 -10.99 -19.72 10.26
N SER A 191 -10.87 -20.14 8.99
CA SER A 191 -11.27 -21.47 8.54
C SER A 191 -10.50 -22.60 9.22
N LEU A 192 -9.21 -22.40 9.56
CA LEU A 192 -8.44 -23.42 10.29
C LEU A 192 -8.92 -23.55 11.73
N ILE A 193 -9.25 -22.41 12.38
CA ILE A 193 -9.80 -22.41 13.74
C ILE A 193 -11.14 -23.15 13.77
N GLY A 194 -12.03 -22.84 12.81
CA GLY A 194 -13.31 -23.51 12.65
C GLY A 194 -13.17 -25.02 12.37
N TYR A 195 -12.24 -25.41 11.49
CA TYR A 195 -11.94 -26.81 11.20
C TYR A 195 -11.44 -27.57 12.44
N ALA A 196 -10.56 -26.97 13.24
CA ALA A 196 -10.02 -27.58 14.45
C ALA A 196 -11.03 -27.60 15.61
N GLY A 197 -12.08 -26.78 15.57
CA GLY A 197 -13.06 -26.61 16.64
C GLY A 197 -12.51 -25.96 17.92
N SER A 198 -11.27 -25.48 17.90
CA SER A 198 -10.57 -24.88 19.04
C SER A 198 -9.36 -24.09 18.58
N THR A 199 -9.15 -22.90 19.16
CA THR A 199 -7.99 -22.03 18.88
C THR A 199 -6.67 -22.68 19.29
N VAL A 200 -6.64 -23.34 20.46
CA VAL A 200 -5.46 -24.10 20.92
C VAL A 200 -5.19 -25.26 19.97
N ARG A 201 -6.21 -26.01 19.57
CA ARG A 201 -6.03 -27.16 18.67
C ARG A 201 -5.51 -26.71 17.30
N ALA A 202 -6.01 -25.59 16.77
CA ALA A 202 -5.50 -25.04 15.52
C ALA A 202 -4.02 -24.63 15.64
N ALA A 203 -3.62 -24.01 16.76
CA ALA A 203 -2.22 -23.69 17.03
C ALA A 203 -1.33 -24.94 17.10
N GLU A 204 -1.79 -26.01 17.75
CA GLU A 204 -1.09 -27.31 17.74
C GLU A 204 -0.92 -27.88 16.33
N MET A 205 -1.98 -27.89 15.53
CA MET A 205 -1.94 -28.42 14.16
C MET A 205 -0.99 -27.59 13.29
N PHE A 206 -1.02 -26.27 13.43
CA PHE A 206 -0.11 -25.39 12.70
C PHE A 206 1.35 -25.62 13.10
N HIS A 207 1.65 -25.63 14.40
CA HIS A 207 3.02 -25.81 14.88
C HIS A 207 3.59 -27.19 14.56
N ALA A 208 2.77 -28.25 14.64
CA ALA A 208 3.19 -29.60 14.26
C ALA A 208 3.52 -29.71 12.76
N THR A 209 2.84 -28.94 11.91
CA THR A 209 3.04 -28.94 10.46
C THR A 209 4.19 -28.02 10.05
N PHE A 210 4.32 -26.86 10.70
CA PHE A 210 5.27 -25.80 10.39
C PHE A 210 6.08 -25.40 11.64
N PRO A 211 6.93 -26.28 12.18
CA PRO A 211 7.59 -26.07 13.47
C PRO A 211 8.59 -24.90 13.49
N ASN A 212 9.09 -24.53 12.31
CA ASN A 212 10.08 -23.46 12.14
C ASN A 212 9.45 -22.11 11.77
N GLU A 213 8.15 -22.07 11.47
CA GLU A 213 7.46 -20.82 11.11
C GLU A 213 7.05 -20.04 12.37
N PRO A 214 7.08 -18.70 12.34
CA PRO A 214 6.55 -17.88 13.42
C PRO A 214 5.07 -18.21 13.69
N MET A 215 4.71 -18.46 14.95
CA MET A 215 3.34 -18.82 15.31
C MET A 215 2.51 -17.56 15.56
N THR A 216 1.73 -17.16 14.56
CA THR A 216 0.73 -16.09 14.70
C THR A 216 -0.67 -16.68 14.72
N VAL A 217 -1.33 -16.59 15.88
CA VAL A 217 -2.64 -17.22 16.14
C VAL A 217 -3.76 -16.19 16.01
N LEU A 218 -4.79 -16.55 15.26
CA LEU A 218 -6.01 -15.75 15.11
C LEU A 218 -6.98 -16.12 16.23
N VAL A 219 -7.35 -15.15 17.07
CA VAL A 219 -8.01 -15.42 18.37
C VAL A 219 -9.48 -14.96 18.45
N ASP A 220 -9.99 -14.30 17.43
CA ASP A 220 -11.33 -13.69 17.46
C ASP A 220 -12.46 -14.63 16.99
N TYR A 221 -12.16 -15.85 16.54
CA TYR A 221 -13.15 -16.77 15.95
C TYR A 221 -14.33 -17.08 16.88
N PHE A 222 -14.07 -17.42 18.15
CA PHE A 222 -15.11 -17.73 19.14
C PHE A 222 -15.55 -16.50 19.96
N GLY A 223 -15.03 -15.32 19.63
CA GLY A 223 -15.26 -14.10 20.39
C GLY A 223 -14.66 -14.09 21.81
N ARG A 224 -13.63 -14.92 22.03
CA ARG A 224 -12.92 -15.12 23.29
C ARG A 224 -11.43 -14.79 23.13
N GLU A 225 -11.10 -13.62 22.59
CA GLU A 225 -9.73 -13.27 22.20
C GLU A 225 -8.73 -13.40 23.36
N ILE A 226 -9.10 -12.96 24.55
CA ILE A 226 -8.24 -12.98 25.73
C ILE A 226 -8.12 -14.41 26.25
N THR A 227 -9.25 -15.07 26.46
CA THR A 227 -9.28 -16.44 26.99
C THR A 227 -8.53 -17.41 26.07
N ASP A 228 -8.76 -17.32 24.75
CA ASP A 228 -8.11 -18.19 23.77
C ASP A 228 -6.61 -17.86 23.64
N ALA A 229 -6.21 -16.57 23.67
CA ALA A 229 -4.80 -16.20 23.66
C ALA A 229 -4.04 -16.75 24.87
N LEU A 230 -4.61 -16.60 26.08
CA LEU A 230 -4.01 -17.12 27.31
C LEU A 230 -3.93 -18.64 27.31
N ALA A 231 -4.94 -19.35 26.78
CA ALA A 231 -4.91 -20.80 26.65
C ALA A 231 -3.80 -21.27 25.69
N VAL A 232 -3.56 -20.55 24.60
CA VAL A 232 -2.44 -20.83 23.69
C VAL A 232 -1.10 -20.56 24.37
N CYS A 233 -0.96 -19.47 25.12
CA CYS A 233 0.24 -19.20 25.91
C CYS A 233 0.55 -20.32 26.91
N ALA A 234 -0.47 -20.78 27.65
CA ALA A 234 -0.33 -21.88 28.60
C ALA A 234 0.08 -23.20 27.92
N ARG A 235 -0.34 -23.40 26.66
CA ARG A 235 0.03 -24.57 25.86
C ARG A 235 1.45 -24.49 25.31
N PHE A 236 1.94 -23.29 25.01
CA PHE A 236 3.25 -23.01 24.41
C PHE A 236 4.07 -21.99 25.22
N PRO A 237 4.36 -22.26 26.52
CA PRO A 237 4.99 -21.28 27.40
C PRO A 237 6.40 -20.89 26.93
N GLU A 238 7.15 -21.83 26.35
CA GLU A 238 8.49 -21.56 25.81
C GLU A 238 8.47 -20.61 24.61
N LEU A 239 7.52 -20.80 23.68
CA LEU A 239 7.38 -19.91 22.52
C LEU A 239 6.92 -18.51 22.93
N ALA A 240 6.03 -18.42 23.93
CA ALA A 240 5.62 -17.15 24.51
C ALA A 240 6.81 -16.44 25.18
N ALA A 241 7.60 -17.16 26.01
CA ALA A 241 8.77 -16.61 26.68
C ALA A 241 9.86 -16.13 25.69
N GLN A 242 10.06 -16.86 24.58
CA GLN A 242 11.01 -16.50 23.52
C GLN A 242 10.51 -15.38 22.59
N GLY A 243 9.28 -14.88 22.78
CA GLY A 243 8.68 -13.87 21.90
C GLY A 243 8.45 -14.34 20.46
N LYS A 244 8.22 -15.65 20.29
CA LYS A 244 7.90 -16.32 19.03
C LYS A 244 6.40 -16.54 18.81
N LEU A 245 5.58 -16.18 19.79
CA LEU A 245 4.13 -16.24 19.73
C LEU A 245 3.55 -14.84 19.49
N ALA A 246 2.67 -14.74 18.51
CA ALA A 246 1.94 -13.52 18.19
C ALA A 246 0.43 -13.80 18.15
N PHE A 247 -0.37 -12.82 18.55
CA PHE A 247 -1.83 -12.88 18.51
C PHE A 247 -2.37 -11.87 17.52
N ARG A 248 -3.08 -12.37 16.51
CA ARG A 248 -3.72 -11.55 15.50
C ARG A 248 -5.13 -11.19 15.96
N LEU A 249 -5.35 -9.89 16.13
CA LEU A 249 -6.65 -9.30 16.41
C LEU A 249 -7.30 -8.92 15.07
N ASP A 250 -8.40 -9.62 14.73
CA ASP A 250 -9.25 -9.33 13.58
C ASP A 250 -10.73 -9.21 13.96
N THR A 251 -10.99 -8.82 15.22
CA THR A 251 -12.33 -8.73 15.82
C THR A 251 -13.32 -8.04 14.89
N HIS A 252 -14.47 -8.70 14.68
CA HIS A 252 -15.52 -8.22 13.79
C HIS A 252 -16.05 -6.84 14.21
N GLY A 253 -16.27 -5.94 13.25
CA GLY A 253 -16.69 -4.56 13.48
C GLY A 253 -18.07 -4.39 14.14
N GLY A 254 -18.83 -5.47 14.28
CA GLY A 254 -20.12 -5.50 14.98
C GLY A 254 -20.05 -5.83 16.49
N ARG A 255 -18.87 -6.10 17.05
CA ARG A 255 -18.73 -6.45 18.47
C ARG A 255 -17.48 -5.85 19.11
N PHE A 256 -17.51 -5.70 20.43
CA PHE A 256 -16.34 -5.39 21.22
C PHE A 256 -15.47 -6.64 21.43
N LEU A 257 -14.17 -6.45 21.63
CA LEU A 257 -13.27 -7.52 22.06
C LEU A 257 -13.72 -8.05 23.43
N GLU A 258 -13.44 -9.33 23.73
CA GLU A 258 -13.79 -9.97 25.01
C GLU A 258 -13.51 -9.07 26.23
N GLY A 259 -14.53 -8.85 27.07
CA GLY A 259 -14.40 -8.03 28.28
C GLY A 259 -14.53 -6.52 28.07
N LEU A 260 -14.68 -6.05 26.83
CA LEU A 260 -14.92 -4.63 26.53
C LEU A 260 -16.38 -4.33 26.23
N ASP A 261 -16.75 -3.11 26.60
CA ASP A 261 -17.94 -2.37 26.16
C ASP A 261 -17.54 -0.89 26.01
N PRO A 262 -18.46 0.05 25.69
CA PRO A 262 -18.09 1.46 25.60
C PRO A 262 -17.42 1.99 26.89
N ALA A 263 -17.96 1.67 28.07
CA ALA A 263 -17.48 2.21 29.34
C ALA A 263 -16.09 1.67 29.68
N GLU A 264 -15.87 0.36 29.57
CA GLU A 264 -14.56 -0.24 29.82
C GLU A 264 -13.54 0.19 28.75
N SER A 265 -13.95 0.39 27.50
CA SER A 265 -13.06 0.90 26.45
C SER A 265 -12.52 2.30 26.78
N TYR A 266 -13.37 3.18 27.31
CA TYR A 266 -12.93 4.47 27.85
C TYR A 266 -12.04 4.31 29.08
N ALA A 267 -12.38 3.41 30.00
CA ALA A 267 -11.60 3.18 31.20
C ALA A 267 -10.18 2.68 30.89
N VAL A 268 -10.02 1.77 29.91
CA VAL A 268 -8.72 1.30 29.41
C VAL A 268 -7.90 2.48 28.88
N LEU A 269 -8.47 3.33 28.03
CA LEU A 269 -7.75 4.46 27.47
C LEU A 269 -7.45 5.56 28.49
N GLU A 270 -8.30 5.80 29.49
CA GLU A 270 -7.98 6.74 30.57
C GLU A 270 -6.75 6.26 31.37
N ARG A 271 -6.59 4.94 31.56
CA ARG A 271 -5.41 4.36 32.21
C ARG A 271 -4.14 4.42 31.35
N ARG A 272 -4.26 4.18 30.04
CA ARG A 272 -3.10 3.95 29.14
C ARG A 272 -2.72 5.14 28.27
N ALA A 273 -3.69 5.91 27.81
CA ALA A 273 -3.51 7.03 26.90
C ALA A 273 -4.56 8.14 27.13
N PRO A 274 -4.63 8.74 28.34
CA PRO A 274 -5.68 9.71 28.68
C PRO A 274 -5.69 10.93 27.74
N GLY A 275 -4.52 11.31 27.19
CA GLY A 275 -4.42 12.39 26.21
C GLY A 275 -5.17 12.12 24.90
N ALA A 276 -5.33 10.84 24.51
CA ALA A 276 -5.97 10.47 23.25
C ALA A 276 -7.51 10.69 23.29
N ILE A 277 -8.13 10.58 24.46
CA ILE A 277 -9.59 10.72 24.63
C ILE A 277 -10.06 12.09 25.13
N ARG A 278 -9.14 12.95 25.59
CA ARG A 278 -9.45 14.31 26.08
C ARG A 278 -9.60 15.37 24.97
N ARG A 279 -9.22 15.04 23.74
CA ARG A 279 -9.32 15.93 22.58
C ARG A 279 -10.65 15.74 21.86
N HIS A 280 -11.10 16.76 21.13
CA HIS A 280 -12.22 16.57 20.20
C HIS A 280 -11.87 15.53 19.14
N ARG A 281 -12.84 14.69 18.77
CA ARG A 281 -12.68 13.59 17.82
C ARG A 281 -13.88 13.51 16.90
N SER A 282 -13.63 13.17 15.64
CA SER A 282 -14.69 12.71 14.74
C SER A 282 -15.26 11.36 15.20
N GLU A 283 -16.46 11.02 14.74
CA GLU A 283 -17.08 9.72 15.02
C GLU A 283 -16.20 8.55 14.56
N THR A 284 -15.51 8.70 13.43
CA THR A 284 -14.59 7.67 12.91
C THR A 284 -13.37 7.48 13.81
N GLU A 285 -12.74 8.56 14.27
CA GLU A 285 -11.63 8.45 15.21
C GLU A 285 -12.08 7.86 16.55
N LEU A 286 -13.26 8.22 17.05
CA LEU A 286 -13.82 7.62 18.27
C LEU A 286 -14.02 6.10 18.11
N ARG A 287 -14.52 5.64 16.95
CA ARG A 287 -14.62 4.20 16.67
C ARG A 287 -13.26 3.52 16.68
N TYR A 288 -12.23 4.14 16.13
CA TYR A 288 -10.87 3.58 16.16
C TYR A 288 -10.25 3.59 17.56
N LEU A 289 -10.62 4.53 18.43
CA LEU A 289 -10.14 4.59 19.81
C LEU A 289 -10.85 3.58 20.71
N VAL A 290 -12.18 3.66 20.80
CA VAL A 290 -12.99 2.99 21.84
C VAL A 290 -14.13 2.13 21.28
N GLY A 291 -14.25 2.02 19.96
CA GLY A 291 -15.36 1.31 19.32
C GLY A 291 -15.17 -0.20 19.24
N THR A 292 -16.11 -0.81 18.52
CA THR A 292 -16.12 -2.22 18.13
C THR A 292 -15.00 -2.56 17.14
N GLY A 293 -14.73 -3.85 17.00
CA GLY A 293 -13.64 -4.37 16.19
C GLY A 293 -12.26 -4.11 16.80
N VAL A 294 -11.25 -3.99 15.95
CA VAL A 294 -9.87 -3.76 16.40
C VAL A 294 -9.64 -2.27 16.66
N SER A 295 -9.93 -1.83 17.90
CA SER A 295 -9.73 -0.47 18.40
C SER A 295 -8.48 -0.33 19.27
N ALA A 296 -8.05 0.90 19.57
CA ALA A 296 -6.91 1.15 20.46
C ALA A 296 -7.15 0.59 21.87
N ALA A 297 -8.38 0.70 22.38
CA ALA A 297 -8.80 0.10 23.64
C ALA A 297 -8.67 -1.43 23.60
N ALA A 298 -9.10 -2.08 22.52
CA ALA A 298 -8.97 -3.54 22.33
C ALA A 298 -7.50 -4.01 22.36
N ILE A 299 -6.61 -3.25 21.72
CA ILE A 299 -5.18 -3.56 21.68
C ILE A 299 -4.54 -3.40 23.07
N TRP A 300 -4.84 -2.31 23.79
CA TRP A 300 -4.36 -2.11 25.16
C TRP A 300 -4.93 -3.16 26.12
N HIS A 301 -6.21 -3.47 26.02
CA HIS A 301 -6.86 -4.50 26.85
C HIS A 301 -6.19 -5.87 26.65
N THR A 302 -5.90 -6.23 25.40
CA THR A 302 -5.16 -7.45 25.07
C THR A 302 -3.76 -7.45 25.67
N ARG A 303 -3.01 -6.35 25.52
CA ARG A 303 -1.67 -6.23 26.11
C ARG A 303 -1.71 -6.34 27.64
N ASP A 304 -2.68 -5.71 28.29
CA ASP A 304 -2.84 -5.72 29.74
C ASP A 304 -3.13 -7.12 30.27
N ALA A 305 -4.01 -7.87 29.60
CA ALA A 305 -4.31 -9.25 29.95
C ALA A 305 -3.10 -10.17 29.79
N LEU A 306 -2.37 -10.06 28.65
CA LEU A 306 -1.17 -10.87 28.39
C LEU A 306 -0.07 -10.59 29.42
N ASN A 307 0.18 -9.31 29.73
CA ASN A 307 1.17 -8.91 30.72
C ASN A 307 0.79 -9.40 32.12
N SER A 308 -0.48 -9.24 32.51
CA SER A 308 -0.96 -9.66 33.84
C SER A 308 -0.90 -11.17 34.04
N ALA A 309 -1.02 -11.94 32.95
CA ALA A 309 -0.86 -13.39 32.95
C ALA A 309 0.60 -13.86 32.84
N GLY A 310 1.58 -12.94 32.79
CA GLY A 310 3.00 -13.28 32.75
C GLY A 310 3.57 -13.53 31.34
N TYR A 311 2.92 -13.04 30.28
CA TYR A 311 3.36 -13.22 28.89
C TYR A 311 3.73 -11.90 28.19
N PRO A 312 4.63 -11.06 28.74
CA PRO A 312 4.94 -9.75 28.17
C PRO A 312 5.63 -9.83 26.79
N ASN A 313 6.30 -10.93 26.49
CA ASN A 313 7.09 -11.10 25.26
C ASN A 313 6.26 -11.49 24.04
N THR A 314 4.97 -11.83 24.22
CA THR A 314 4.09 -12.14 23.07
C THR A 314 3.83 -10.89 22.25
N ARG A 315 3.70 -11.05 20.93
CA ARG A 315 3.47 -9.94 20.01
C ARG A 315 1.98 -9.76 19.69
N ILE A 316 1.59 -8.53 19.36
CA ILE A 316 0.25 -8.20 18.89
C ILE A 316 0.32 -7.86 17.41
N VAL A 317 -0.44 -8.61 16.62
CA VAL A 317 -0.66 -8.38 15.19
C VAL A 317 -2.04 -7.77 15.04
N ALA A 318 -2.14 -6.55 14.52
CA ALA A 318 -3.41 -5.92 14.26
C ALA A 318 -3.80 -6.07 12.78
N SER A 319 -5.04 -6.43 12.50
CA SER A 319 -5.62 -6.36 11.15
C SER A 319 -6.98 -5.67 11.18
N SER A 320 -7.77 -5.76 10.09
CA SER A 320 -9.08 -5.11 9.94
C SER A 320 -9.02 -3.59 9.66
N GLY A 321 -8.88 -3.23 8.37
CA GLY A 321 -9.10 -1.87 7.89
C GLY A 321 -8.09 -0.82 8.39
N PHE A 322 -6.83 -1.21 8.59
CA PHE A 322 -5.77 -0.28 9.00
C PHE A 322 -5.37 0.64 7.85
N SER A 323 -6.11 1.75 7.69
CA SER A 323 -5.80 2.87 6.81
C SER A 323 -4.84 3.88 7.47
N VAL A 324 -4.40 4.89 6.73
CA VAL A 324 -3.57 6.00 7.24
C VAL A 324 -4.18 6.63 8.50
N ASP A 325 -5.47 6.93 8.50
CA ASP A 325 -6.14 7.57 9.63
C ASP A 325 -6.24 6.66 10.85
N LYS A 326 -6.51 5.36 10.62
CA LYS A 326 -6.51 4.39 11.73
C LYS A 326 -5.11 4.26 12.33
N CYS A 327 -4.05 4.21 11.52
CA CYS A 327 -2.67 4.20 12.02
C CYS A 327 -2.34 5.45 12.85
N ARG A 328 -2.76 6.64 12.41
CA ARG A 328 -2.58 7.90 13.17
C ARG A 328 -3.30 7.88 14.52
N VAL A 329 -4.52 7.34 14.58
CA VAL A 329 -5.26 7.17 15.84
C VAL A 329 -4.54 6.20 16.77
N MET A 330 -4.05 5.07 16.26
CA MET A 330 -3.29 4.11 17.05
C MET A 330 -2.00 4.71 17.60
N ALA A 331 -1.32 5.55 16.81
CA ALA A 331 -0.11 6.26 17.21
C ALA A 331 -0.38 7.24 18.36
N ASP A 332 -1.44 8.04 18.25
CA ASP A 332 -1.82 9.01 19.29
C ASP A 332 -2.27 8.31 20.59
N ALA A 333 -2.90 7.14 20.47
CA ALA A 333 -3.23 6.27 21.60
C ALA A 333 -2.06 5.42 22.10
N LYS A 334 -0.88 5.52 21.47
CA LYS A 334 0.32 4.70 21.74
C LYS A 334 0.01 3.21 21.83
N ALA A 335 -0.90 2.72 20.97
CA ALA A 335 -1.36 1.35 21.02
C ALA A 335 -0.18 0.37 20.79
N PRO A 336 0.02 -0.64 21.66
CA PRO A 336 1.17 -1.54 21.58
C PRO A 336 0.98 -2.57 20.45
N ILE A 337 1.39 -2.20 19.25
CA ILE A 337 1.27 -3.01 18.02
C ILE A 337 2.67 -3.39 17.53
N ASP A 338 2.90 -4.67 17.32
CA ASP A 338 4.15 -5.17 16.75
C ASP A 338 4.08 -5.25 15.22
N ILE A 339 2.94 -5.72 14.69
CA ILE A 339 2.73 -5.94 13.26
C ILE A 339 1.34 -5.47 12.84
N VAL A 340 1.22 -4.83 11.68
CA VAL A 340 -0.05 -4.52 11.03
C VAL A 340 -0.19 -5.31 9.73
N GLY A 341 -1.21 -6.17 9.64
CA GLY A 341 -1.62 -6.80 8.38
C GLY A 341 -2.70 -5.96 7.69
N THR A 342 -2.40 -5.39 6.52
CA THR A 342 -3.31 -4.43 5.88
C THR A 342 -3.22 -4.41 4.36
N GLY A 343 -4.37 -4.18 3.72
CA GLY A 343 -4.48 -3.82 2.30
C GLY A 343 -5.07 -2.43 2.08
N SER A 344 -5.29 -1.66 3.15
CA SER A 344 -5.97 -0.36 3.10
C SER A 344 -5.06 0.79 2.65
N PHE A 345 -3.87 0.49 2.14
CA PHE A 345 -3.06 1.44 1.39
C PHE A 345 -3.56 1.59 -0.07
N ILE A 346 -4.39 0.65 -0.57
CA ILE A 346 -5.12 0.83 -1.83
C ILE A 346 -5.91 2.14 -1.76
N PRO A 347 -5.87 2.99 -2.81
CA PRO A 347 -6.63 4.23 -2.83
C PRO A 347 -8.13 3.96 -2.76
N GLU A 348 -8.83 4.57 -1.80
CA GLU A 348 -10.29 4.53 -1.71
C GLU A 348 -10.94 5.57 -2.62
N VAL A 349 -10.29 6.74 -2.76
CA VAL A 349 -10.74 7.84 -3.63
C VAL A 349 -10.00 7.77 -4.96
N TRP A 350 -10.51 6.98 -5.91
CA TRP A 350 -9.82 6.75 -7.19
C TRP A 350 -9.61 8.01 -8.03
N THR A 351 -10.45 9.04 -7.88
CA THR A 351 -10.27 10.33 -8.56
C THR A 351 -8.94 11.01 -8.20
N GLU A 352 -8.34 10.68 -7.06
CA GLU A 352 -7.02 11.16 -6.65
C GLU A 352 -5.87 10.45 -7.36
N THR A 353 -6.11 9.28 -7.96
CA THR A 353 -5.11 8.50 -8.70
C THR A 353 -4.97 8.95 -10.14
N TYR A 354 -5.86 9.83 -10.64
CA TYR A 354 -5.89 10.23 -12.04
C TYR A 354 -4.71 11.17 -12.34
N ALA A 355 -3.57 10.57 -12.66
CA ALA A 355 -2.44 11.27 -13.25
C ALA A 355 -2.90 12.00 -14.52
N THR A 356 -2.30 13.14 -14.81
CA THR A 356 -2.57 13.93 -16.00
C THR A 356 -1.29 14.06 -16.80
N ALA A 357 -1.40 13.98 -18.13
CA ALA A 357 -0.35 14.36 -19.06
C ALA A 357 -0.81 15.57 -19.88
N ASP A 358 0.05 16.56 -20.06
CA ASP A 358 -0.21 17.71 -20.93
C ASP A 358 1.06 17.96 -21.78
N ILE A 359 0.90 18.21 -23.09
CA ILE A 359 2.02 18.66 -23.92
C ILE A 359 2.39 20.09 -23.55
N VAL A 360 3.66 20.32 -23.24
CA VAL A 360 4.22 21.61 -22.79
C VAL A 360 5.19 22.24 -23.81
N ALA A 361 5.58 21.50 -24.85
CA ALA A 361 6.38 22.03 -25.95
C ALA A 361 6.13 21.26 -27.25
N TYR A 362 6.20 21.96 -28.38
CA TYR A 362 6.17 21.41 -29.74
C TYR A 362 7.39 21.94 -30.50
N ASP A 363 8.23 21.05 -31.01
CA ASP A 363 9.53 21.36 -31.63
C ASP A 363 10.35 22.35 -30.78
N ASP A 364 10.44 22.05 -29.48
CA ASP A 364 11.09 22.85 -28.44
C ASP A 364 10.50 24.25 -28.19
N VAL A 365 9.41 24.62 -28.87
CA VAL A 365 8.65 25.85 -28.61
C VAL A 365 7.69 25.62 -27.43
N PRO A 366 7.84 26.34 -26.30
CA PRO A 366 6.95 26.20 -25.14
C PRO A 366 5.51 26.59 -25.50
N MET A 367 4.58 25.65 -25.32
CA MET A 367 3.16 25.85 -25.60
C MET A 367 2.35 24.83 -24.83
N VAL A 368 1.38 25.31 -24.04
CA VAL A 368 0.55 24.47 -23.19
C VAL A 368 -0.88 25.01 -23.16
N LYS A 369 -1.83 24.16 -22.80
CA LYS A 369 -3.23 24.54 -22.55
C LYS A 369 -3.33 25.64 -21.49
N ILE A 370 -4.22 26.61 -21.70
CA ILE A 370 -4.49 27.69 -20.72
C ILE A 370 -4.86 27.07 -19.35
N GLY A 371 -4.25 27.59 -18.29
CA GLY A 371 -4.36 27.08 -16.92
C GLY A 371 -3.34 26.00 -16.55
N ARG A 372 -2.44 25.63 -17.48
CA ARG A 372 -1.33 24.67 -17.28
C ARG A 372 0.05 25.30 -17.41
N GLU A 373 0.14 26.62 -17.39
CA GLU A 373 1.37 27.38 -17.55
C GLU A 373 2.40 27.07 -16.46
N PHE A 374 1.96 26.59 -15.29
CA PHE A 374 2.83 26.13 -14.22
C PHE A 374 3.67 24.89 -14.58
N LEU A 375 3.28 24.14 -15.62
CA LEU A 375 4.05 23.00 -16.16
C LEU A 375 5.16 23.45 -17.11
N LEU A 376 5.10 24.69 -17.61
CA LEU A 376 6.18 25.23 -18.43
C LEU A 376 7.43 25.34 -17.57
N ARG A 377 8.56 24.90 -18.13
CA ARG A 377 9.85 25.15 -17.50
C ARG A 377 10.06 26.65 -17.45
N LYS A 378 10.00 27.24 -16.25
CA LYS A 378 10.53 28.59 -16.06
C LYS A 378 12.00 28.53 -16.45
N ASN A 379 12.38 29.28 -17.49
CA ASN A 379 13.75 29.37 -17.99
C ASN A 379 14.74 29.50 -16.82
N GLY A 380 15.45 28.42 -16.47
CA GLY A 380 16.62 28.44 -15.58
C GLY A 380 16.45 28.16 -14.08
N GLU A 381 15.24 28.13 -13.49
CA GLU A 381 15.14 28.17 -12.01
C GLU A 381 14.98 26.83 -11.27
N ARG A 382 14.75 25.69 -11.96
CA ARG A 382 14.64 24.36 -11.30
C ARG A 382 15.87 23.46 -11.46
N ARG A 383 16.99 23.97 -11.97
CA ARG A 383 18.32 23.32 -11.83
C ARG A 383 18.99 23.77 -10.52
N ARG A 384 18.42 23.41 -9.38
CA ARG A 384 19.05 23.43 -8.03
C ARG A 384 18.26 22.39 -7.22
N SER A 385 18.82 21.38 -6.57
CA SER A 385 20.18 21.07 -6.10
C SER A 385 20.21 19.58 -5.80
#